data_AF-A0A0X3V065-F1
#
_entry.id   AF-A0A0X3V065-F1
#
_cell.length_a   1.000
_cell.length_b   1.000
_cell.length_c   1.000
_cell.angle_alpha   90.00
_cell.angle_beta   90.00
_cell.angle_gamma   90.00
#
_symmetry.space_group_name_H-M   'P 1'
#
loop_
_entity.id
_entity.type
_entity.pdbx_description
1 polymer ?
#
loop_
_entity_poly.entity_id
_entity_poly.type
_entity_poly.pdbx_seq_one_letter_code
_entity_poly.pdbx_strand_id
1 'polypeptide(L)' 'MGRGRAKAKQTKVARQLKYSSGGTDLSRLAEELASQSNQQPPNREPFEDDEDDDPYARYAERYNADDDEEEGHSSQRRRA' A
#
# COMPACT_ATOMS: atom_id res chain seq x y z
N MET A 1 12.21 -30.30 -35.61
CA MET A 1 13.38 -29.73 -34.91
C MET A 1 13.28 -28.25 -34.49
N GLY A 2 12.11 -27.58 -34.52
CA GLY A 2 12.01 -26.13 -34.20
C GLY A 2 11.34 -25.75 -32.87
N ARG A 3 10.67 -26.69 -32.18
CA ARG A 3 9.79 -26.38 -31.03
C ARG A 3 10.52 -25.88 -29.79
N GLY A 4 11.74 -26.35 -29.52
CA GLY A 4 12.51 -25.97 -28.33
C GLY A 4 12.90 -24.48 -28.30
N ARG A 5 13.27 -23.93 -29.47
CA ARG A 5 13.64 -22.51 -29.60
C ARG A 5 12.43 -21.59 -29.45
N ALA A 6 11.31 -21.97 -30.05
CA ALA A 6 10.05 -21.23 -29.90
C ALA A 6 9.60 -21.23 -28.43
N LYS A 7 9.61 -22.39 -27.76
CA LYS A 7 9.26 -22.50 -26.33
C LYS A 7 10.16 -21.63 -25.46
N ALA A 8 11.48 -21.64 -25.70
CA ALA A 8 12.42 -20.81 -24.95
C ALA A 8 12.16 -19.31 -25.14
N LYS A 9 11.88 -18.86 -26.37
CA LYS A 9 11.50 -17.48 -26.65
C LYS A 9 10.20 -17.08 -25.93
N GLN A 10 9.18 -17.95 -25.96
CA GLN A 10 7.90 -17.68 -25.30
C GLN A 10 8.05 -17.58 -23.78
N THR A 11 8.82 -18.49 -23.15
CA THR A 11 9.09 -18.41 -21.71
C THR A 11 9.84 -17.13 -21.32
N LYS A 12 10.79 -16.68 -22.16
CA LYS A 12 11.51 -15.42 -21.93
C LYS A 12 10.58 -14.21 -22.00
N VAL A 13 9.72 -14.13 -23.02
CA VAL A 13 8.73 -13.06 -23.19
C VAL A 13 7.73 -13.05 -22.04
N ALA A 14 7.20 -14.22 -21.67
CA ALA A 14 6.26 -14.34 -20.56
C ALA A 14 6.87 -13.91 -19.22
N ARG A 15 8.14 -14.27 -18.96
CA ARG A 15 8.86 -13.81 -17.76
C ARG A 15 9.05 -12.30 -17.79
N GLN A 16 9.42 -11.73 -18.92
CA GLN A 16 9.54 -10.28 -19.06
C GLN A 16 8.20 -9.59 -18.81
N LEU A 17 7.08 -10.10 -19.32
CA LEU A 17 5.76 -9.52 -19.04
C LEU A 17 5.34 -9.67 -17.58
N LYS A 18 5.64 -10.81 -16.95
CA LYS A 18 5.26 -11.08 -15.55
C LYS A 18 6.05 -10.24 -14.56
N TYR A 19 7.34 -10.02 -14.83
CA TYR A 19 8.27 -9.37 -13.89
C TYR A 19 8.80 -8.02 -14.39
N SER A 20 8.37 -7.55 -15.55
CA SER A 20 8.45 -6.13 -15.87
C SER A 20 7.45 -5.47 -14.94
N SER A 21 7.94 -4.86 -13.86
CA SER A 21 7.25 -3.75 -13.24
C SER A 21 7.00 -2.76 -14.37
N GLY A 22 5.77 -2.76 -14.90
CA GLY A 22 5.42 -2.03 -16.12
C GLY A 22 6.04 -0.65 -16.04
N GLY A 23 6.73 -0.23 -17.11
CA GLY A 23 7.39 1.07 -17.18
C GLY A 23 6.33 2.16 -17.15
N THR A 24 5.76 2.40 -15.97
CA THR A 24 4.88 3.51 -15.70
C THR A 24 5.77 4.72 -15.67
N ASP A 25 5.49 5.67 -16.56
CA ASP A 25 6.12 6.96 -16.54
C ASP A 25 5.64 7.70 -15.29
N LEU A 26 6.45 7.63 -14.23
CA LEU A 26 6.16 8.26 -12.94
C LEU A 26 6.05 9.78 -13.07
N SER A 27 6.75 10.38 -14.03
CA SER A 27 6.69 11.81 -14.30
C SER A 27 5.31 12.20 -14.85
N ARG A 28 4.81 11.42 -15.82
CA ARG A 28 3.45 11.63 -16.37
C ARG A 28 2.36 11.41 -15.32
N LEU A 29 2.51 10.41 -14.46
CA LEU A 29 1.58 10.15 -13.36
C LEU A 29 1.57 11.30 -12.34
N ALA A 30 2.75 11.83 -12.00
CA ALA A 30 2.88 12.95 -11.08
C ALA A 30 2.22 14.22 -11.64
N GLU A 31 2.37 14.49 -12.94
CA GLU A 31 1.73 15.63 -13.61
C GLU A 31 0.19 15.51 -13.60
N GLU A 32 -0.34 14.31 -13.87
CA GLU A 32 -1.78 14.05 -13.81
C GLU A 32 -2.34 14.27 -12.40
N LEU A 33 -1.68 13.72 -11.38
CA LEU A 33 -2.10 13.87 -9.98
C LEU A 33 -2.01 15.33 -9.50
N ALA A 34 -0.94 16.04 -9.89
CA ALA A 34 -0.80 17.46 -9.60
C ALA A 34 -1.90 18.29 -10.27
N SER A 35 -2.27 17.96 -11.52
CA SER A 35 -3.37 18.63 -12.22
C SER A 35 -4.74 18.39 -11.57
N GLN A 36 -4.97 17.18 -11.06
CA GLN A 36 -6.19 16.83 -10.31
C GLN A 36 -6.24 17.51 -8.93
N SER A 37 -5.10 17.67 -8.25
CA SER A 37 -5.04 18.35 -6.95
C SER A 37 -5.32 19.86 -7.01
N ASN A 38 -5.17 20.49 -8.18
CA ASN A 38 -5.53 21.90 -8.40
C ASN A 38 -7.01 22.10 -8.75
N GLN A 39 -7.77 21.03 -9.01
CA GLN A 39 -9.22 21.11 -9.01
C GLN A 39 -9.65 21.15 -7.55
N GLN A 40 -9.93 22.35 -7.04
CA GLN A 40 -10.46 22.57 -5.71
C GLN A 40 -11.54 21.51 -5.41
N PRO A 41 -11.41 20.70 -4.35
CA PRO A 41 -12.40 19.68 -4.04
C PRO A 41 -13.74 20.39 -3.87
N PRO A 42 -14.84 19.92 -4.51
CA PRO A 42 -16.16 20.47 -4.26
C PRO A 42 -16.48 20.21 -2.80
N ASN A 43 -16.49 21.27 -1.97
CA ASN A 43 -16.84 21.25 -0.55
C ASN A 43 -16.46 19.97 0.18
N ARG A 44 -15.21 19.89 0.65
CA ARG A 44 -14.88 18.95 1.72
C ARG A 44 -15.55 19.47 2.98
N GLU A 45 -16.80 19.06 3.22
CA GLU A 45 -17.41 19.15 4.54
C GLU A 45 -16.41 18.54 5.55
N PRO A 46 -16.24 19.14 6.74
CA PRO A 46 -15.46 18.49 7.79
C PRO A 46 -16.06 17.11 8.00
N PHE A 47 -15.29 16.06 7.71
CA PHE A 47 -15.68 14.71 8.11
C PHE A 47 -15.74 14.73 9.62
N GLU A 48 -16.95 14.58 10.18
CA GLU A 48 -17.11 14.28 11.59
C GLU A 48 -16.43 12.93 11.82
N ASP A 49 -15.33 12.96 12.58
CA ASP A 49 -14.53 11.79 12.95
C ASP A 49 -15.29 10.99 14.01
N ASP A 50 -16.47 10.49 13.65
CA ASP A 50 -17.13 9.44 14.44
C ASP A 50 -16.40 8.14 14.09
N GLU A 51 -15.34 7.86 14.85
CA GLU A 51 -14.49 6.66 14.76
C GLU A 51 -15.31 5.36 14.76
N ASP A 52 -16.51 5.39 15.34
CA ASP A 52 -17.45 4.26 15.39
C ASP A 52 -18.10 3.90 14.04
N ASP A 53 -18.19 4.85 13.10
CA ASP A 53 -18.85 4.67 11.79
C ASP A 53 -17.86 4.53 10.62
N ASP A 54 -16.54 4.62 10.86
CA ASP A 54 -15.54 4.34 9.83
C ASP A 54 -15.44 2.83 9.56
N PRO A 55 -15.76 2.34 8.34
CA PRO A 55 -15.59 0.93 7.99
C PRO A 55 -14.14 0.42 8.16
N TYR A 56 -13.13 1.31 8.16
CA TYR A 56 -11.74 0.96 8.43
C TYR A 56 -11.41 0.81 9.91
N ALA A 57 -12.19 1.40 10.83
CA ALA A 57 -11.92 1.33 12.27
C ALA A 57 -11.85 -0.12 12.77
N ARG A 58 -12.75 -1.01 12.31
CA ARG A 58 -12.71 -2.44 12.66
C ARG A 58 -11.46 -3.16 12.19
N TYR A 59 -10.89 -2.73 11.05
CA TYR A 59 -9.65 -3.31 10.55
C TYR A 59 -8.47 -2.80 11.37
N ALA A 60 -8.44 -1.51 11.68
CA ALA A 60 -7.45 -0.91 12.56
C ALA A 60 -7.43 -1.63 13.92
N GLU A 61 -8.58 -1.78 14.57
CA GLU A 61 -8.68 -2.47 15.87
C GLU A 61 -8.19 -3.93 15.81
N ARG A 62 -8.49 -4.65 14.73
CA ARG A 62 -8.08 -6.06 14.56
C ARG A 62 -6.56 -6.25 14.45
N TYR A 63 -5.83 -5.27 13.93
CA TYR A 63 -4.39 -5.38 13.66
C TYR A 63 -3.53 -4.52 14.59
N ASN A 64 -4.09 -3.45 15.16
CA ASN A 64 -3.42 -2.63 16.18
C ASN A 64 -3.41 -3.32 17.55
N ALA A 65 -4.41 -4.16 17.85
CA ALA A 65 -4.45 -4.92 19.11
C ALA A 65 -3.27 -5.89 19.28
N ASP A 66 -2.57 -6.27 18.20
CA ASP A 66 -1.37 -7.11 18.24
C ASP A 66 -0.07 -6.30 18.50
N ASP A 67 -0.08 -4.96 18.41
CA ASP A 67 1.11 -4.08 18.54
C ASP A 67 1.20 -3.37 19.91
N ASP A 68 0.09 -3.24 20.64
CA ASP A 68 0.02 -2.54 21.94
C ASP A 68 0.49 -3.38 23.17
N GLU A 69 0.94 -4.64 22.99
CA GLU A 69 1.40 -5.49 24.11
C GLU A 69 2.91 -5.39 24.42
N GLU A 70 3.72 -4.63 23.67
CA GLU A 70 5.20 -4.61 23.83
C GLU A 70 5.83 -3.31 24.42
N GLU A 71 5.10 -2.45 25.13
CA GLU A 71 5.73 -1.33 25.87
C GLU A 71 5.19 -1.19 27.31
N GLY A 72 5.62 -2.07 28.24
CA GLY A 72 5.15 -1.97 29.62
C GLY A 72 5.99 -2.54 30.77
N HIS A 73 7.09 -3.26 30.53
CA HIS A 73 7.79 -3.94 31.64
C HIS A 73 9.32 -3.89 31.57
N SER A 74 9.94 -2.75 31.91
CA SER A 74 11.38 -2.74 32.24
C SER A 74 11.83 -1.73 33.31
N SER A 75 10.94 -1.31 34.22
CA SER A 75 11.36 -0.61 35.44
C SER A 75 10.55 -1.13 36.62
N GLN A 76 11.15 -2.02 37.42
CA GLN A 76 10.92 -2.22 38.87
C GLN A 76 11.59 -3.53 39.35
N ARG A 77 12.94 -3.63 39.27
CA ARG A 77 13.68 -4.66 40.04
C ARG A 77 14.97 -4.10 40.61
N ARG A 78 14.86 -3.16 41.56
CA ARG A 78 15.91 -2.89 42.57
C ARG A 78 15.28 -2.31 43.84
N ARG A 79 14.93 -3.17 44.79
CA ARG A 79 15.03 -2.92 46.25
C ARG A 79 14.55 -4.13 47.05
N ALA A 80 15.49 -4.76 47.74
CA ALA A 80 15.47 -5.24 49.13
C ALA A 80 16.58 -6.27 49.29
#